data_AF-A0A4Q3JUI6-F1
#
_entry.id   AF-A0A4Q3JUI6-F1
#
_cell.length_a   1.000
_cell.length_b   1.000
_cell.length_c   1.000
_cell.angle_alpha   90.00
_cell.angle_beta   90.00
_cell.angle_gamma   90.00
#
_symmetry.space_group_name_H-M   'P 1'
#
loop_
_entity.id
_entity.type
_entity.pdbx_description
1 polymer ?
#
loop_
_entity_poly.entity_id
_entity_poly.type
_entity_poly.pdbx_seq_one_letter_code
_entity_poly.pdbx_strand_id
1 'polypeptide(L)' 'MTSSSQFFSRPGEPTLRLTLHLPPETPAGAVLLTHGYAEHSGRYDEVVAALTGRGLAVATHDLRGHG' A
#
# COMPACT_ATOMS: atom_id res chain seq x y z
N MET A 1 -1.37 12.38 7.07
CA MET A 1 -1.58 11.05 6.48
C MET A 1 -1.58 10.04 7.61
N THR A 2 -2.54 9.13 7.62
CA THR A 2 -2.58 8.02 8.58
C THR A 2 -2.34 6.72 7.84
N SER A 3 -1.47 5.86 8.39
CA SER A 3 -1.14 4.56 7.80
C SER A 3 -1.57 3.43 8.73
N SER A 4 -2.19 2.39 8.21
CA SER A 4 -2.49 1.17 8.95
C SER A 4 -2.10 -0.07 8.16
N SER A 5 -1.42 -1.00 8.82
CA SER A 5 -0.96 -2.26 8.21
C SER A 5 -1.79 -3.43 8.70
N GLN A 6 -2.08 -4.34 7.79
CA GLN A 6 -2.78 -5.58 8.07
C GLN A 6 -2.24 -6.72 7.20
N PHE A 7 -2.50 -7.95 7.64
CA PHE A 7 -2.24 -9.14 6.84
C PHE A 7 -3.52 -9.60 6.16
N PHE A 8 -3.43 -9.94 4.88
CA PHE A 8 -4.51 -10.52 4.10
C PHE A 8 -4.21 -11.99 3.80
N SER A 9 -5.12 -12.88 4.16
CA SER A 9 -4.96 -14.32 4.01
C SER A 9 -6.16 -14.95 3.32
N ARG A 10 -5.91 -15.95 2.48
CA ARG A 10 -6.93 -16.84 1.92
C ARG A 10 -6.51 -18.30 2.14
N PRO A 11 -7.45 -19.23 2.43
CA PRO A 11 -7.11 -20.64 2.60
C PRO A 11 -6.35 -21.18 1.38
N GLY A 12 -5.19 -21.80 1.62
CA GLY A 12 -4.33 -22.35 0.56
C GLY A 12 -3.48 -21.32 -0.19
N GLU A 13 -3.53 -20.03 0.17
CA GLU A 13 -2.73 -18.98 -0.44
C GLU A 13 -1.71 -18.37 0.55
N PRO A 14 -0.59 -17.81 0.06
CA PRO A 14 0.32 -17.03 0.90
C PRO A 14 -0.38 -15.82 1.52
N THR A 15 -0.05 -15.53 2.78
CA THR A 15 -0.45 -14.29 3.46
C THR A 15 0.33 -13.12 2.90
N LEU A 16 -0.36 -12.02 2.58
CA LEU A 16 0.24 -10.79 2.07
C LEU A 16 0.18 -9.69 3.13
N ARG A 17 1.25 -8.89 3.23
CA ARG A 17 1.23 -7.63 4.00
C ARG A 17 0.62 -6.53 3.13
N LEU A 18 -0.34 -5.80 3.68
CA LEU A 18 -0.98 -4.66 3.04
C LEU A 18 -0.94 -3.46 4.00
N THR A 19 -0.62 -2.28 3.47
CA THR A 19 -0.70 -1.02 4.21
C THR A 19 -1.63 -0.06 3.48
N LEU A 20 -2.59 0.50 4.21
CA LEU A 20 -3.48 1.55 3.73
C LEU A 20 -2.99 2.90 4.24
N HIS A 21 -2.78 3.84 3.33
CA HIS A 21 -2.39 5.21 3.60
C HIS A 21 -3.52 6.15 3.24
N LEU A 22 -4.02 6.89 4.23
CA LEU A 22 -5.16 7.78 4.08
C LEU A 22 -4.73 9.25 4.13
N PRO A 23 -5.19 10.09 3.18
CA PRO A 23 -5.11 11.53 3.32
C PRO A 23 -5.96 12.01 4.53
N PRO A 24 -5.70 13.22 5.07
CA PRO A 24 -6.50 13.75 6.18
C PRO A 24 -7.95 14.07 5.78
N GLU A 25 -8.17 14.42 4.51
CA GLU A 25 -9.49 14.72 3.94
C GLU A 25 -10.16 13.46 3.36
N THR A 26 -11.44 13.57 2.99
CA THR A 26 -12.14 12.52 2.23
C THR A 26 -11.37 12.21 0.93
N PRO A 27 -10.95 10.95 0.68
CA PRO A 27 -10.18 10.62 -0.51
C PRO A 27 -10.94 10.93 -1.81
N ALA A 28 -10.28 11.63 -2.73
CA ALA A 28 -10.80 11.92 -4.08
C ALA A 28 -10.77 10.68 -4.99
N GLY A 29 -10.02 9.65 -4.60
CA GLY A 29 -9.87 8.39 -5.32
C GLY A 29 -8.93 7.44 -4.57
N ALA A 30 -8.79 6.23 -5.11
CA ALA A 30 -7.94 5.19 -4.55
C ALA A 30 -6.89 4.73 -5.57
N VAL A 31 -5.69 4.42 -5.07
CA VAL A 31 -4.57 3.85 -5.84
C VAL A 31 -4.13 2.56 -5.16
N LEU A 32 -4.01 1.48 -5.94
CA LEU A 32 -3.28 0.29 -5.54
C LEU A 32 -1.87 0.38 -6.13
N LEU A 33 -0.87 0.50 -5.28
CA LEU A 33 0.54 0.55 -5.66
C LEU A 33 1.14 -0.86 -5.57
N THR A 34 1.62 -1.35 -6.71
CA THR A 34 2.36 -2.62 -6.83
C THR A 34 3.83 -2.32 -7.08
N HIS A 35 4.72 -2.93 -6.29
CA HIS A 35 6.17 -2.77 -6.47
C HIS A 35 6.72 -3.62 -7.63
N GLY A 36 7.95 -3.33 -8.07
CA GLY A 36 8.64 -4.08 -9.11
C GLY A 36 9.24 -5.41 -8.66
N TYR A 37 9.90 -6.10 -9.60
CA TYR A 37 10.64 -7.33 -9.34
C TYR A 37 11.82 -7.07 -8.39
N ALA A 38 12.00 -7.95 -7.40
CA ALA A 38 13.05 -7.83 -6.38
C ALA A 38 12.98 -6.53 -5.54
N GLU A 39 11.80 -5.94 -5.42
CA GLU A 39 11.52 -4.79 -4.56
C GLU A 39 10.51 -5.16 -3.45
N HIS A 40 10.15 -4.18 -2.63
CA HIS A 40 9.08 -4.29 -1.64
C HIS A 40 8.36 -2.93 -1.50
N SER A 41 7.15 -2.94 -0.93
CA SER A 41 6.28 -1.77 -0.80
C SER A 41 6.94 -0.57 -0.10
N GLY A 42 7.74 -0.83 0.95
CA GLY A 42 8.43 0.23 1.71
C GLY A 42 9.44 1.08 0.92
N ARG A 43 9.82 0.67 -0.30
CA ARG A 43 10.66 1.52 -1.17
C ARG A 43 9.91 2.70 -1.78
N TYR A 44 8.58 2.71 -1.68
CA TYR A 44 7.70 3.68 -2.34
C TYR A 44 7.11 4.73 -1.41
N ASP A 45 7.67 4.91 -0.20
CA ASP A 45 7.15 5.86 0.80
C ASP A 45 7.03 7.29 0.23
N GLU A 46 7.98 7.75 -0.58
CA GLU A 46 7.91 9.06 -1.23
C GLU A 46 6.76 9.16 -2.25
N VAL A 47 6.50 8.08 -2.99
CA VAL A 47 5.38 8.01 -3.95
C VAL A 47 4.05 8.01 -3.21
N VAL A 48 3.94 7.25 -2.12
CA VAL A 48 2.78 7.25 -1.22
C VAL A 48 2.53 8.65 -0.67
N ALA A 49 3.58 9.33 -0.19
CA ALA A 49 3.47 10.69 0.33
C ALA A 49 3.01 11.68 -0.75
N ALA A 50 3.53 11.58 -1.98
CA ALA A 50 3.14 12.44 -3.08
C ALA A 50 1.67 12.23 -3.50
N LEU A 51 1.21 10.98 -3.54
CA LEU A 51 -0.18 10.64 -3.92
C LEU A 51 -1.17 11.02 -2.82
N THR A 52 -0.86 10.72 -1.55
CA THR A 52 -1.70 11.12 -0.42
C THR A 52 -1.73 12.64 -0.22
N GLY A 53 -0.63 13.34 -0.50
CA GLY A 53 -0.60 14.80 -0.56
C GLY A 53 -1.51 15.41 -1.64
N ARG A 54 -1.92 14.62 -2.64
CA ARG A 54 -2.93 15.00 -3.65
C ARG A 54 -4.35 14.54 -3.31
N GLY A 55 -4.59 14.07 -2.09
CA GLY A 55 -5.91 13.64 -1.63
C GLY A 55 -6.32 12.23 -2.08
N LEU A 56 -5.37 11.38 -2.51
CA LEU A 56 -5.65 9.99 -2.88
C LEU A 56 -5.41 9.05 -1.70
N ALA A 57 -6.28 8.07 -1.50
CA ALA A 57 -5.98 6.92 -0.65
C ALA A 57 -5.05 5.96 -1.40
N VAL A 58 -3.99 5.48 -0.75
CA VAL A 58 -3.03 4.57 -1.36
C VAL A 58 -2.97 3.28 -0.58
N ALA A 59 -3.23 2.15 -1.25
CA ALA A 59 -2.95 0.83 -0.72
C ALA A 59 -1.63 0.32 -1.31
N THR A 60 -0.72 -0.12 -0.45
CA THR A 60 0.51 -0.83 -0.83
C THR A 60 0.42 -2.27 -0.36
N HIS A 61 1.12 -3.19 -1.04
CA HIS A 61 1.26 -4.56 -0.58
C HIS A 61 2.60 -5.14 -1.02
N ASP A 62 3.09 -6.13 -0.29
CA ASP A 62 4.22 -6.94 -0.75
C ASP A 62 3.71 -8.13 -1.56
N LEU A 63 4.22 -8.28 -2.77
CA LEU A 63 3.95 -9.42 -3.65
C LEU A 63 4.41 -10.71 -2.98
N ARG A 64 3.86 -11.85 -3.42
CA ARG A 64 4.22 -13.17 -2.90
C ARG A 64 5.75 -13.37 -2.95
N GLY A 65 6.33 -13.81 -1.84
CA GLY A 65 7.77 -14.04 -1.73
C GLY A 65 8.63 -12.77 -1.66
N HIS A 66 8.02 -11.60 -1.48
CA HIS A 66 8.70 -10.32 -1.27
C HIS A 66 8.31 -9.73 0.09
N GLY A 67 9.06 -8.71 0.52
CA GLY A 67 8.97 -8.12 1.85
C GLY A 67 10.20 -8.41 2.69
#